data_AF-A0A0G4M182-F1
#
_entry.id   AF-A0A0G4M182-F1
#
_cell.length_a   1.000
_cell.length_b   1.000
_cell.length_c   1.000
_cell.angle_alpha   90.00
_cell.angle_beta   90.00
_cell.angle_gamma   90.00
#
_symmetry.space_group_name_H-M   'P 1'
#
loop_
_entity.id
_entity.type
_entity.pdbx_description
1 polymer ?
#
loop_
_entity_poly.entity_id
_entity_poly.type
_entity_poly.pdbx_seq_one_letter_code
_entity_poly.pdbx_strand_id
1 'polypeptide(L)'
;METFVIKTPSSSANIGPGFDVIGLALSVYLELHVTIDRARETSDEPLNCRITYEGQGEGSADISLDPSANLITRVALYVLRCHGQRMFPVETHVHIKNPIPLGRGLGSSGSAVVAGVMLGREVGHLDLDLDRLFDFCLMIERHPDNVGASLYGGFVGTYLRPLAPEDTQRIEIPLAEVLPAPAGGVDTGETPPAPPHGIGHHIKFPWAKEIKAIAIIPNFQVPTHLAREVLPPHYTRPDVTFNMQRIALLPVALGTSPPDPELIHLAMQDKIHQPYRQTLIPGLSEVVESMSPSNQPGFLGVCLSGAGPTILALATGNFEAIANRIIQTLPGAHPPRPRGPAAALHPPRCRTSALAAVAAAAAVAAAAAAAAAAAAAAAAAPLPPLPPSRSLVPPFILTDVSAQTFNMQRIALLPVALGTSPPDPELIHLAMQDKIHQPYRQTLIPGLSEVVESMSPSNQPGFLGVCLSGAGPTILALATGNFEAIANRIIQTLKGTQVLR
;
A
#
# COMPACT_ATOMS: atom_id res chain seq x y z
N MET A 1 10.64 39.29 6.29
CA MET A 1 10.84 37.93 6.83
C MET A 1 9.54 37.16 6.65
N GLU A 2 9.55 36.22 5.72
CA GLU A 2 8.44 35.29 5.47
C GLU A 2 8.67 34.04 6.30
N THR A 3 7.64 33.50 6.96
CA THR A 3 7.77 32.31 7.81
C THR A 3 6.54 31.42 7.67
N PHE A 4 6.76 30.12 7.57
CA PHE A 4 5.69 29.12 7.53
C PHE A 4 6.18 27.77 8.07
N VAL A 5 5.22 26.87 8.34
CA VAL A 5 5.50 25.52 8.85
C VAL A 5 4.85 24.47 7.97
N ILE A 6 5.63 23.50 7.50
CA ILE A 6 5.13 22.31 6.81
C ILE A 6 5.10 21.16 7.81
N LYS A 7 3.99 20.42 7.90
CA LYS A 7 3.85 19.23 8.75
C LYS A 7 3.51 18.01 7.91
N THR A 8 4.32 16.96 8.02
CA THR A 8 4.10 15.70 7.31
C THR A 8 4.01 14.54 8.30
N PRO A 9 2.90 13.79 8.34
CA PRO A 9 2.75 12.66 9.24
C PRO A 9 3.68 11.50 8.85
N SER A 10 4.11 10.74 9.85
CA SER A 10 4.67 9.41 9.68
C SER A 10 3.63 8.46 9.11
N SER A 11 4.08 7.32 8.60
CA SER A 11 3.20 6.33 8.00
C SER A 11 3.55 4.91 8.45
N SER A 12 2.54 4.05 8.41
CA SER A 12 2.70 2.61 8.43
C SER A 12 2.17 2.05 7.11
N ALA A 13 2.95 1.18 6.48
CA ALA A 13 2.59 0.53 5.23
C ALA A 13 2.13 -0.90 5.46
N ASN A 14 1.51 -1.48 4.42
CA ASN A 14 1.00 -2.85 4.31
C ASN A 14 -0.24 -3.14 5.16
N ILE A 15 -0.22 -2.80 6.45
CA ILE A 15 -1.33 -3.01 7.40
C ILE A 15 -1.85 -4.46 7.33
N GLY A 16 -0.93 -5.43 7.33
CA GLY A 16 -1.24 -6.85 7.09
C GLY A 16 -1.17 -7.19 5.59
N PRO A 17 -2.26 -7.63 4.94
CA PRO A 17 -2.24 -8.14 3.56
C PRO A 17 -1.98 -7.09 2.48
N GLY A 18 -2.01 -5.79 2.80
CA GLY A 18 -1.97 -4.68 1.83
C GLY A 18 -0.59 -4.36 1.28
N PHE A 19 0.22 -5.37 1.01
CA PHE A 19 1.62 -5.24 0.59
C PHE A 19 1.81 -4.30 -0.61
N ASP A 20 2.58 -3.22 -0.43
CA ASP A 20 2.85 -2.15 -1.43
C ASP A 20 1.58 -1.48 -2.00
N VAL A 21 0.46 -1.57 -1.29
CA VAL A 21 -0.85 -1.02 -1.70
C VAL A 21 -1.41 -0.07 -0.65
N ILE A 22 -1.39 -0.49 0.61
CA ILE A 22 -2.15 0.16 1.69
C ILE A 22 -1.20 0.92 2.60
N GLY A 23 -1.54 2.17 2.89
CA GLY A 23 -0.83 3.03 3.82
C GLY A 23 -1.76 3.64 4.88
N LEU A 24 -1.23 3.86 6.08
CA LEU A 24 -1.90 4.51 7.18
C LEU A 24 -1.03 5.64 7.73
N ALA A 25 -1.52 6.87 7.69
CA ALA A 25 -0.88 8.01 8.33
C ALA A 25 -1.03 7.92 9.86
N LEU A 26 0.05 8.20 10.58
CA LEU A 26 0.07 8.20 12.04
C LEU A 26 0.26 9.62 12.56
N SER A 27 -0.22 9.87 13.78
CA SER A 27 -0.24 11.21 14.39
C SER A 27 1.10 11.64 15.00
N VAL A 28 2.21 11.33 14.32
CA VAL A 28 3.57 11.78 14.66
C VAL A 28 4.10 12.50 13.43
N TYR A 29 4.50 13.76 13.57
CA TYR A 29 4.76 14.64 12.43
C TYR A 29 6.22 15.05 12.37
N LEU A 30 6.81 14.96 11.18
CA LEU A 30 8.00 15.72 10.82
C LEU A 30 7.56 17.15 10.48
N GLU A 31 8.25 18.14 11.04
CA GLU A 31 7.95 19.56 10.83
C GLU A 31 9.13 20.28 10.19
N LEU A 32 8.86 21.11 9.18
CA LEU A 32 9.80 22.05 8.61
C LEU A 32 9.39 23.46 9.02
N HIS A 33 10.21 24.14 9.81
CA HIS A 33 10.04 25.54 10.16
C HIS A 33 10.91 26.35 9.21
N VAL A 34 10.27 27.03 8.26
CA VAL A 34 10.93 27.70 7.13
C VAL A 34 10.88 29.19 7.33
N THR A 35 12.01 29.88 7.14
CA THR A 35 12.09 31.33 7.14
C THR A 35 12.85 31.83 5.92
N ILE A 36 12.36 32.87 5.27
CA ILE A 36 13.00 33.50 4.10
C ILE A 36 13.15 35.00 4.35
N ASP A 37 14.39 35.51 4.30
CA ASP A 37 14.65 36.94 4.42
C ASP A 37 14.60 37.66 3.07
N ARG A 38 13.38 38.05 2.67
CA ARG A 38 13.12 38.79 1.41
C ARG A 38 13.78 40.18 1.34
N ALA A 39 14.36 40.70 2.43
CA ALA A 39 15.07 41.97 2.41
C ALA A 39 16.52 41.82 1.91
N ARG A 40 17.06 40.60 1.85
CA ARG A 40 18.41 40.31 1.35
C ARG A 40 18.38 40.01 -0.15
N GLU A 41 19.34 40.58 -0.87
CA GLU A 41 19.54 40.32 -2.30
C GLU A 41 20.59 39.24 -2.58
N THR A 42 21.45 38.96 -1.59
CA THR A 42 22.52 37.95 -1.66
C THR A 42 22.53 37.07 -0.41
N SER A 43 23.06 35.86 -0.54
CA SER A 43 23.27 34.93 0.58
C SER A 43 24.70 34.39 0.58
N ASP A 44 25.27 34.23 1.77
CA ASP A 44 26.56 33.57 1.96
C ASP A 44 26.39 32.04 2.15
N GLU A 45 25.14 31.57 2.30
CA GLU A 45 24.82 30.16 2.50
C GLU A 45 24.81 29.41 1.15
N PRO A 46 25.31 28.16 1.10
CA PRO A 46 25.27 27.37 -0.12
C PRO A 46 23.83 27.17 -0.60
N LEU A 47 23.60 27.35 -1.91
CA LEU A 47 22.28 27.24 -2.53
C LEU A 47 21.22 28.20 -1.91
N ASN A 48 21.67 29.27 -1.26
CA ASN A 48 20.87 30.22 -0.48
C ASN A 48 20.15 29.60 0.72
N CYS A 49 20.56 28.42 1.19
CA CYS A 49 19.80 27.66 2.18
C CYS A 49 20.68 27.22 3.36
N ARG A 50 20.32 27.61 4.57
CA ARG A 50 20.84 27.01 5.80
C ARG A 50 19.90 25.91 6.28
N ILE A 51 20.44 24.78 6.76
CA ILE A 51 19.68 23.72 7.41
C ILE A 51 20.08 23.60 8.87
N THR A 52 19.09 23.45 9.75
CA THR A 52 19.31 22.98 11.13
C THR A 52 18.38 21.82 11.43
N TYR A 53 18.79 20.92 12.33
CA TYR A 53 18.05 19.68 12.61
C TYR A 53 17.89 19.47 14.11
N GLU A 54 16.67 19.16 14.54
CA GLU A 54 16.29 18.68 15.86
C GLU A 54 15.60 17.32 15.69
N GLY A 55 16.19 16.25 16.22
CA GLY A 55 15.60 14.92 16.14
C GLY A 55 16.00 14.05 17.32
N GLN A 56 15.25 12.97 17.50
CA GLN A 56 15.46 11.99 18.57
C GLN A 56 15.78 10.63 17.97
N GLY A 57 16.76 9.91 18.54
CA GLY A 57 17.11 8.54 18.16
C GLY A 57 18.44 8.38 17.41
N GLU A 58 18.92 7.14 17.37
CA GLU A 58 20.13 6.73 16.66
C GLU A 58 20.06 7.11 15.17
N GLY A 59 21.15 7.64 14.61
CA GLY A 59 21.23 8.10 13.22
C GLY A 59 20.87 9.58 13.01
N SER A 60 20.35 10.28 14.02
CA SER A 60 20.07 11.73 13.93
C SER A 60 21.34 12.57 13.70
N ALA A 61 22.48 12.13 14.24
CA ALA A 61 23.77 12.79 14.06
C ALA A 61 24.37 12.60 12.66
N ASP A 62 23.90 11.59 11.92
CA ASP A 62 24.39 11.26 10.58
C ASP A 62 23.62 12.00 9.48
N ILE A 63 22.60 12.79 9.85
CA ILE A 63 21.85 13.62 8.91
C ILE A 63 22.72 14.78 8.44
N SER A 64 23.04 14.78 7.14
CA SER A 64 23.76 15.88 6.53
C SER A 64 22.98 17.20 6.63
N LEU A 65 23.67 18.27 7.03
CA LEU A 65 23.15 19.64 7.01
C LEU A 65 23.55 20.41 5.75
N ASP A 66 24.26 19.76 4.82
CA ASP A 66 24.54 20.32 3.50
C ASP A 66 23.25 20.26 2.64
N PRO A 67 22.73 21.40 2.16
CA PRO A 67 21.52 21.44 1.34
C PRO A 67 21.61 20.65 0.04
N SER A 68 22.81 20.41 -0.48
CA SER A 68 23.02 19.58 -1.66
C SER A 68 22.96 18.08 -1.36
N ALA A 69 23.12 17.67 -0.10
CA ALA A 69 23.16 16.26 0.32
C ALA A 69 21.92 15.81 1.12
N ASN A 70 21.29 16.74 1.86
CA ASN A 70 20.12 16.44 2.67
C ASN A 70 18.91 16.06 1.78
N LEU A 71 18.22 14.95 2.12
CA LEU A 71 17.13 14.41 1.30
C LEU A 71 16.00 15.43 1.07
N ILE A 72 15.57 16.15 2.11
CA ILE A 72 14.45 17.09 2.04
C ILE A 72 14.78 18.23 1.06
N THR A 73 15.96 18.83 1.20
CA THR A 73 16.36 19.93 0.33
C THR A 73 16.71 19.47 -1.08
N ARG A 74 17.27 18.27 -1.26
CA ARG A 74 17.47 17.68 -2.59
C ARG A 74 16.16 17.49 -3.35
N VAL A 75 15.13 17.01 -2.66
CA VAL A 75 13.79 16.85 -3.25
C VAL A 75 13.16 18.21 -3.55
N ALA A 76 13.29 19.19 -2.65
CA ALA A 76 12.81 20.54 -2.91
C ALA A 76 13.52 21.17 -4.13
N LEU A 77 14.85 21.04 -4.21
CA LEU A 77 15.65 21.50 -5.36
C LEU A 77 15.26 20.78 -6.64
N TYR A 78 14.95 19.49 -6.60
CA TYR A 78 14.42 18.77 -7.76
C TYR A 78 13.12 19.41 -8.26
N VAL A 79 12.15 19.66 -7.37
CA VAL A 79 10.90 20.34 -7.72
C VAL A 79 11.16 21.74 -8.28
N LEU A 80 11.97 22.56 -7.61
CA LEU A 80 12.35 23.90 -8.08
C LEU A 80 12.99 23.86 -9.47
N ARG A 81 13.90 22.91 -9.68
CA ARG A 81 14.64 22.77 -10.94
C ARG A 81 13.76 22.26 -12.08
N CYS A 82 12.76 21.44 -11.82
CA CYS A 82 11.74 21.14 -12.83
C CYS A 82 10.95 22.38 -13.28
N HIS A 83 10.99 23.47 -12.49
CA HIS A 83 10.28 24.73 -12.76
C HIS A 83 11.23 25.91 -13.01
N GLY A 84 12.45 25.64 -13.48
CA GLY A 84 13.40 26.70 -13.89
C GLY A 84 14.08 27.44 -12.74
N GLN A 85 13.81 27.08 -11.48
CA GLN A 85 14.45 27.67 -10.31
C GLN A 85 15.64 26.80 -9.88
N ARG A 86 16.87 27.33 -9.91
CA ARG A 86 18.10 26.53 -9.68
C ARG A 86 18.47 26.36 -8.21
N MET A 87 18.13 27.34 -7.39
CA MET A 87 18.49 27.45 -5.97
C MET A 87 17.25 27.84 -5.15
N PHE A 88 17.36 27.76 -3.83
CA PHE A 88 16.34 28.32 -2.95
C PHE A 88 16.27 29.85 -3.09
N PRO A 89 15.15 30.46 -2.68
CA PRO A 89 15.10 31.90 -2.47
C PRO A 89 16.27 32.38 -1.60
N VAL A 90 16.78 33.57 -1.90
CA VAL A 90 17.88 34.19 -1.16
C VAL A 90 17.57 34.20 0.34
N GLU A 91 18.53 33.76 1.15
CA GLU A 91 18.45 33.70 2.61
C GLU A 91 17.25 32.86 3.11
N THR A 92 17.20 31.61 2.67
CA THR A 92 16.29 30.59 3.20
C THR A 92 16.92 29.85 4.38
N HIS A 93 16.17 29.67 5.45
CA HIS A 93 16.54 28.80 6.57
C HIS A 93 15.45 27.75 6.77
N VAL A 94 15.84 26.48 6.75
CA VAL A 94 14.97 25.33 7.01
C VAL A 94 15.40 24.67 8.32
N HIS A 95 14.59 24.83 9.36
CA HIS A 95 14.77 24.10 10.61
C HIS A 95 13.87 22.85 10.62
N ILE A 96 14.50 21.67 10.62
CA ILE A 96 13.85 20.37 10.56
C ILE A 96 13.67 19.87 11.99
N LYS A 97 12.41 19.59 12.39
CA LYS A 97 12.08 18.91 13.64
C LYS A 97 11.49 17.54 13.34
N ASN A 98 12.23 16.48 13.62
CA ASN A 98 11.85 15.11 13.28
C ASN A 98 11.77 14.19 14.51
N PRO A 99 10.57 13.96 15.06
CA PRO A 99 10.35 12.99 16.14
C PRO A 99 10.17 11.55 15.62
N ILE A 100 10.18 11.31 14.30
CA ILE A 100 9.94 9.99 13.70
C ILE A 100 11.25 9.19 13.74
N PRO A 101 11.28 8.00 14.39
CA PRO A 101 12.48 7.18 14.43
C PRO A 101 12.94 6.71 13.04
N LEU A 102 14.21 6.98 12.72
CA LEU A 102 14.83 6.63 11.45
C LEU A 102 15.04 5.12 11.34
N GLY A 103 14.78 4.55 10.16
CA GLY A 103 15.04 3.13 9.89
C GLY A 103 14.23 2.14 10.75
N ARG A 104 13.14 2.58 11.40
CA ARG A 104 12.32 1.72 12.28
C ARG A 104 11.03 1.17 11.65
N GLY A 105 10.71 1.54 10.40
CA GLY A 105 9.47 1.09 9.73
C GLY A 105 8.25 2.00 9.96
N LEU A 106 8.48 3.27 10.33
CA LEU A 106 7.46 4.31 10.52
C LEU A 106 7.44 5.34 9.38
N GLY A 107 7.84 4.96 8.17
CA GLY A 107 7.69 5.81 6.99
C GLY A 107 8.52 7.10 6.98
N SER A 108 9.56 7.22 7.81
CA SER A 108 10.34 8.47 7.92
C SER A 108 10.90 8.97 6.59
N SER A 109 11.35 8.07 5.70
CA SER A 109 11.78 8.42 4.33
C SER A 109 10.62 9.02 3.53
N GLY A 110 9.45 8.35 3.52
CA GLY A 110 8.25 8.84 2.84
C GLY A 110 7.80 10.22 3.34
N SER A 111 7.79 10.44 4.65
CA SER A 111 7.49 11.75 5.23
C SER A 111 8.50 12.83 4.79
N ALA A 112 9.80 12.49 4.77
CA ALA A 112 10.85 13.42 4.34
C ALA A 112 10.73 13.78 2.85
N VAL A 113 10.40 12.81 1.99
CA VAL A 113 10.14 13.05 0.55
C VAL A 113 8.94 13.97 0.37
N VAL A 114 7.81 13.68 1.04
CA VAL A 114 6.62 14.56 0.98
C VAL A 114 6.95 15.95 1.50
N ALA A 115 7.73 16.07 2.58
CA ALA A 115 8.12 17.36 3.14
C ALA A 115 9.01 18.15 2.17
N GLY A 116 9.93 17.49 1.46
CA GLY A 116 10.77 18.11 0.43
C GLY A 116 9.97 18.58 -0.79
N VAL A 117 9.02 17.76 -1.27
CA VAL A 117 8.15 18.15 -2.40
C VAL A 117 7.26 19.35 -2.02
N MET A 118 6.67 19.33 -0.82
CA MET A 118 5.93 20.47 -0.27
C MET A 118 6.82 21.69 -0.11
N LEU A 119 8.03 21.54 0.42
CA LEU A 119 8.98 22.63 0.57
C LEU A 119 9.30 23.28 -0.78
N GLY A 120 9.60 22.49 -1.81
CA GLY A 120 9.86 22.99 -3.17
C GLY A 120 8.67 23.74 -3.77
N ARG A 121 7.44 23.25 -3.54
CA ARG A 121 6.21 23.94 -3.94
C ARG A 121 6.08 25.30 -3.27
N GLU A 122 6.17 25.34 -1.94
CA GLU A 122 5.93 26.55 -1.15
C GLU A 122 7.01 27.61 -1.39
N VAL A 123 8.31 27.25 -1.30
CA VAL A 123 9.39 28.24 -1.50
C VAL A 123 9.48 28.73 -2.94
N GLY A 124 9.07 27.89 -3.89
CA GLY A 124 9.04 28.20 -5.32
C GLY A 124 7.78 28.92 -5.79
N HIS A 125 6.79 29.12 -4.92
CA HIS A 125 5.47 29.68 -5.24
C HIS A 125 4.81 28.97 -6.43
N LEU A 126 4.85 27.63 -6.41
CA LEU A 126 4.37 26.79 -7.50
C LEU A 126 2.91 26.37 -7.30
N ASP A 127 2.11 26.48 -8.36
CA ASP A 127 0.71 26.03 -8.36
C ASP A 127 0.63 24.54 -8.73
N LEU A 128 0.97 23.68 -7.77
CA LEU A 128 0.93 22.23 -7.91
C LEU A 128 -0.14 21.64 -6.99
N ASP A 129 -1.05 20.85 -7.55
CA ASP A 129 -2.04 20.09 -6.78
C ASP A 129 -1.42 18.85 -6.11
N LEU A 130 -2.17 18.22 -5.20
CA LEU A 130 -1.65 17.06 -4.45
C LEU A 130 -1.30 15.87 -5.36
N ASP A 131 -2.05 15.66 -6.44
CA ASP A 131 -1.77 14.55 -7.37
C ASP A 131 -0.47 14.80 -8.15
N ARG A 132 -0.20 16.06 -8.52
CA ARG A 132 1.08 16.40 -9.13
C ARG A 132 2.23 16.28 -8.14
N LEU A 133 2.04 16.68 -6.89
CA LEU A 133 3.04 16.45 -5.84
C LEU A 133 3.28 14.96 -5.61
N PHE A 134 2.24 14.13 -5.74
CA PHE A 134 2.37 12.68 -5.63
C PHE A 134 3.24 12.11 -6.74
N ASP A 135 3.05 12.55 -7.99
CA ASP A 135 3.93 12.17 -9.11
C ASP A 135 5.40 12.51 -8.83
N PHE A 136 5.68 13.70 -8.27
CA PHE A 136 7.03 14.09 -7.84
C PHE A 136 7.58 13.18 -6.75
N CYS A 137 6.76 12.82 -5.76
CA CYS A 137 7.21 11.92 -4.71
C CYS A 137 7.54 10.53 -5.25
N LEU A 138 6.78 10.02 -6.22
CA LEU A 138 6.97 8.68 -6.80
C LEU A 138 8.24 8.54 -7.65
N MET A 139 8.78 9.64 -8.16
CA MET A 139 10.11 9.65 -8.77
C MET A 139 11.23 9.40 -7.75
N ILE A 140 10.96 9.68 -6.48
CA ILE A 140 11.94 9.57 -5.39
C ILE A 140 11.75 8.27 -4.61
N GLU A 141 10.52 8.01 -4.18
CA GLU A 141 10.16 6.82 -3.42
C GLU A 141 9.18 6.01 -4.24
N ARG A 142 9.64 4.86 -4.74
CA ARG A 142 8.85 4.00 -5.62
C ARG A 142 7.70 3.27 -4.90
N HIS A 143 7.67 3.30 -3.57
CA HIS A 143 6.61 2.69 -2.77
C HIS A 143 5.51 3.72 -2.53
N PRO A 144 4.37 3.58 -3.21
CA PRO A 144 3.33 4.60 -3.19
C PRO A 144 2.59 4.66 -1.84
N ASP A 145 2.63 3.57 -1.06
CA ASP A 145 1.86 3.40 0.17
C ASP A 145 2.24 4.37 1.29
N ASN A 146 3.54 4.51 1.60
CA ASN A 146 4.04 5.40 2.64
C ASN A 146 3.89 6.86 2.22
N VAL A 147 4.32 7.18 1.01
CA VAL A 147 4.21 8.53 0.45
C VAL A 147 2.75 8.97 0.39
N GLY A 148 1.87 8.12 -0.14
CA GLY A 148 0.45 8.43 -0.24
C GLY A 148 -0.18 8.64 1.13
N ALA A 149 0.16 7.82 2.13
CA ALA A 149 -0.30 8.01 3.49
C ALA A 149 0.20 9.34 4.07
N SER A 150 1.48 9.67 3.88
CA SER A 150 2.05 10.93 4.37
C SER A 150 1.51 12.17 3.65
N LEU A 151 1.17 12.06 2.36
CA LEU A 151 0.69 13.16 1.53
C LEU A 151 -0.82 13.44 1.73
N TYR A 152 -1.65 12.41 1.67
CA TYR A 152 -3.11 12.55 1.71
C TYR A 152 -3.72 12.35 3.10
N GLY A 153 -2.95 11.77 4.03
CA GLY A 153 -3.36 11.49 5.40
C GLY A 153 -4.46 10.43 5.52
N GLY A 154 -4.62 9.91 6.74
CA GLY A 154 -5.60 8.87 7.05
C GLY A 154 -5.21 7.50 6.50
N PHE A 155 -6.21 6.69 6.17
CA PHE A 155 -6.05 5.34 5.65
C PHE A 155 -6.27 5.35 4.14
N VAL A 156 -5.27 4.94 3.37
CA VAL A 156 -5.25 5.10 1.91
C VAL A 156 -4.89 3.81 1.20
N GLY A 157 -5.50 3.62 0.04
CA GLY A 157 -5.04 2.68 -0.99
C GLY A 157 -4.33 3.46 -2.07
N THR A 158 -3.20 2.95 -2.54
CA THR A 158 -2.41 3.59 -3.58
C THR A 158 -2.09 2.59 -4.68
N TYR A 159 -1.97 3.09 -5.90
CA TYR A 159 -1.64 2.26 -7.05
C TYR A 159 -0.95 3.06 -8.15
N LEU A 160 -0.29 2.32 -9.04
CA LEU A 160 0.43 2.89 -10.17
C LEU A 160 -0.30 2.56 -11.48
N ARG A 161 -0.41 3.53 -12.38
CA ARG A 161 -0.86 3.21 -13.76
C ARG A 161 0.19 2.34 -14.45
N PRO A 162 -0.23 1.36 -15.28
CA PRO A 162 0.68 0.83 -16.27
C PRO A 162 1.10 1.98 -17.19
N LEU A 163 2.37 2.35 -17.10
CA LEU A 163 2.94 3.39 -17.93
C LEU A 163 3.12 2.91 -19.37
N ALA A 164 3.21 3.86 -20.30
CA ALA A 164 3.73 3.55 -21.63
C ALA A 164 5.13 2.94 -21.50
N PRO A 165 5.56 2.06 -22.42
CA PRO A 165 6.90 1.46 -22.37
C PRO A 165 8.03 2.50 -22.23
N GLU A 166 7.86 3.66 -22.89
CA GLU A 166 8.78 4.80 -22.84
C GLU A 166 8.89 5.44 -21.44
N ASP A 167 7.79 5.49 -20.70
CA ASP A 167 7.74 6.02 -19.32
C ASP A 167 8.12 4.95 -18.28
N THR A 168 7.95 3.66 -18.62
CA THR A 168 8.37 2.54 -17.77
C THR A 168 9.89 2.48 -17.66
N GLN A 169 10.59 2.69 -18.78
CA GLN A 169 12.05 2.85 -18.80
C GLN A 169 12.50 4.00 -17.90
N ARG A 170 11.74 5.10 -17.79
CA ARG A 170 12.04 6.25 -16.92
C ARG A 170 11.85 5.96 -15.43
N ILE A 171 10.87 5.13 -15.06
CA ILE A 171 10.67 4.66 -13.69
C ILE A 171 11.71 3.60 -13.30
N GLU A 172 12.14 2.76 -14.25
CA GLU A 172 13.13 1.72 -13.99
C GLU A 172 14.52 2.27 -13.69
N ILE A 173 14.83 3.49 -14.15
CA ILE A 173 16.04 4.27 -13.78
C ILE A 173 16.17 4.29 -12.26
N PRO A 174 17.18 3.61 -11.65
CA PRO A 174 17.43 3.59 -10.20
C PRO A 174 17.25 4.97 -9.56
N LEU A 175 16.84 5.05 -8.29
CA LEU A 175 16.79 6.34 -7.57
C LEU A 175 18.16 7.07 -7.62
N ALA A 176 19.24 6.29 -7.63
CA ALA A 176 20.61 6.74 -7.84
C ALA A 176 20.93 7.16 -9.30
N GLU A 177 19.96 7.15 -10.20
CA GLU A 177 20.04 7.59 -11.60
C GLU A 177 18.90 8.57 -11.97
N VAL A 178 17.80 8.62 -11.22
CA VAL A 178 16.81 9.73 -11.23
C VAL A 178 17.33 10.92 -10.42
N LEU A 179 17.97 10.64 -9.29
CA LEU A 179 18.75 11.55 -8.48
C LEU A 179 20.15 10.98 -8.21
N PRO A 180 20.99 10.75 -9.24
CA PRO A 180 22.37 10.35 -9.05
C PRO A 180 23.04 11.36 -8.14
N ALA A 181 24.03 10.95 -7.35
CA ALA A 181 25.02 11.94 -6.98
C ALA A 181 25.63 12.43 -8.32
N PRO A 182 25.33 13.66 -8.78
CA PRO A 182 24.97 14.82 -7.97
C PRO A 182 23.61 15.52 -8.25
N ALA A 183 22.72 14.97 -9.08
CA ALA A 183 21.39 15.49 -9.34
C ALA A 183 20.48 15.63 -8.09
N GLY A 184 19.73 16.73 -8.08
CA GLY A 184 18.96 17.25 -6.94
C GLY A 184 19.82 18.02 -5.92
N GLY A 185 21.15 17.81 -5.91
CA GLY A 185 22.08 18.49 -5.02
C GLY A 185 22.90 19.55 -5.72
N VAL A 186 23.89 19.11 -6.50
CA VAL A 186 24.72 20.00 -7.33
C VAL A 186 23.93 20.39 -8.57
N ASP A 187 24.05 21.65 -8.97
CA ASP A 187 23.48 22.12 -10.22
C ASP A 187 24.37 21.66 -11.38
N THR A 188 23.86 20.78 -12.24
CA THR A 188 24.57 20.32 -13.45
C THR A 188 24.40 21.29 -14.61
N GLY A 189 23.59 22.35 -14.46
CA GLY A 189 23.16 23.23 -15.55
C GLY A 189 22.04 22.65 -16.42
N GLU A 190 21.79 21.35 -16.32
CA GLU A 190 20.70 20.67 -17.01
C GLU A 190 19.39 20.74 -16.21
N THR A 191 18.27 20.76 -16.91
CA THR A 191 16.95 20.67 -16.27
C THR A 191 16.64 19.21 -16.00
N PRO A 192 16.38 18.81 -14.73
CA PRO A 192 16.07 17.43 -14.41
C PRO A 192 14.74 17.01 -15.05
N PRO A 193 14.54 15.71 -15.33
CA PRO A 193 13.32 15.23 -15.95
C PRO A 193 12.13 15.44 -15.02
N ALA A 194 11.08 16.10 -15.53
CA ALA A 194 9.81 16.19 -14.84
C ALA A 194 9.12 14.82 -14.81
N PRO A 195 8.38 14.48 -13.73
CA PRO A 195 7.64 13.24 -13.69
C PRO A 195 6.57 13.21 -14.79
N PRO A 196 6.27 12.05 -15.40
CA PRO A 196 5.02 11.86 -16.13
C PRO A 196 3.80 12.29 -15.28
N HIS A 197 2.71 12.68 -15.92
CA HIS A 197 1.50 13.08 -15.20
C HIS A 197 0.60 11.88 -14.89
N GLY A 198 0.11 11.81 -13.64
CA GLY A 198 -0.85 10.79 -13.22
C GLY A 198 -0.25 9.39 -13.14
N ILE A 199 0.99 9.28 -12.69
CA ILE A 199 1.68 8.01 -12.41
C ILE A 199 0.99 7.33 -11.24
N GLY A 200 0.85 8.10 -10.16
CA GLY A 200 0.30 7.66 -8.89
C GLY A 200 -1.17 7.99 -8.79
N HIS A 201 -1.93 7.06 -8.22
CA HIS A 201 -3.31 7.28 -7.85
C HIS A 201 -3.52 6.83 -6.43
N HIS A 202 -4.53 7.43 -5.80
CA HIS A 202 -4.89 7.11 -4.44
C HIS A 202 -6.41 7.05 -4.29
N ILE A 203 -6.84 6.36 -3.25
CA ILE A 203 -8.16 6.50 -2.68
C ILE A 203 -8.03 6.57 -1.17
N LYS A 204 -8.81 7.45 -0.55
CA LYS A 204 -8.93 7.48 0.91
C LYS A 204 -10.01 6.50 1.34
N PHE A 205 -9.62 5.48 2.07
CA PHE A 205 -10.53 4.50 2.62
C PHE A 205 -11.27 5.07 3.85
N PRO A 206 -12.51 4.60 4.11
CA PRO A 206 -13.19 4.90 5.36
C PRO A 206 -12.39 4.37 6.55
N TRP A 207 -12.50 5.06 7.70
CA TRP A 207 -11.83 4.68 8.95
C TRP A 207 -12.77 4.87 10.14
N ALA A 208 -12.99 3.79 10.89
CA ALA A 208 -13.75 3.85 12.13
C ALA A 208 -12.95 4.59 13.22
N LYS A 209 -13.51 5.68 13.76
CA LYS A 209 -12.81 6.64 14.64
C LYS A 209 -12.38 6.03 15.97
N GLU A 210 -13.06 4.96 16.38
CA GLU A 210 -12.81 4.15 17.57
C GLU A 210 -11.46 3.41 17.47
N ILE A 211 -11.01 3.09 16.25
CA ILE A 211 -9.75 2.39 16.01
C ILE A 211 -8.58 3.35 16.22
N LYS A 212 -7.63 2.93 17.05
CA LYS A 212 -6.34 3.57 17.29
C LYS A 212 -5.20 2.61 16.95
N ALA A 213 -4.09 3.19 16.52
CA ALA A 213 -2.87 2.48 16.17
C ALA A 213 -1.84 2.62 17.29
N ILE A 214 -1.27 1.48 17.72
CA ILE A 214 -0.22 1.39 18.72
C ILE A 214 1.04 0.96 17.98
N ALA A 215 2.07 1.80 17.98
CA ALA A 215 3.36 1.49 17.39
C ALA A 215 4.34 1.03 18.46
N ILE A 216 4.73 -0.25 18.43
CA ILE A 216 5.76 -0.81 19.30
C ILE A 216 7.07 -0.79 18.53
N ILE A 217 8.06 -0.06 19.04
CA ILE A 217 9.33 0.21 18.34
C ILE A 217 10.45 -0.54 19.06
N PRO A 218 10.88 -1.72 18.58
CA PRO A 218 11.99 -2.45 19.19
C PRO A 218 13.30 -1.66 19.11
N ASN A 219 14.20 -1.85 20.08
CA ASN A 219 15.50 -1.17 20.11
C ASN A 219 16.57 -1.84 19.23
N PHE A 220 16.22 -2.09 17.97
CA PHE A 220 17.15 -2.51 16.92
C PHE A 220 16.64 -2.02 15.56
N GLN A 221 17.47 -2.15 14.54
CA GLN A 221 17.13 -1.78 13.16
C GLN A 221 17.19 -3.01 12.27
N VAL A 222 16.30 -3.05 11.28
CA VAL A 222 16.35 -4.03 10.18
C VAL A 222 16.54 -3.22 8.91
N PRO A 223 17.70 -3.34 8.23
CA PRO A 223 17.91 -2.68 6.95
C PRO A 223 16.82 -3.06 5.94
N THR A 224 16.23 -2.05 5.28
CA THR A 224 15.08 -2.25 4.37
C THR A 224 15.42 -3.19 3.20
N HIS A 225 16.66 -3.21 2.73
CA HIS A 225 17.09 -4.12 1.67
C HIS A 225 17.03 -5.59 2.11
N LEU A 226 17.48 -5.92 3.33
CA LEU A 226 17.39 -7.28 3.88
C LEU A 226 15.92 -7.72 4.00
N ALA A 227 15.03 -6.82 4.40
CA ALA A 227 13.59 -7.10 4.49
C ALA A 227 12.91 -7.31 3.11
N ARG A 228 13.55 -6.92 2.01
CA ARG A 228 13.10 -7.24 0.64
C ARG A 228 13.71 -8.53 0.13
N GLU A 229 14.99 -8.77 0.40
CA GLU A 229 15.72 -9.98 -0.04
C GLU A 229 15.14 -11.27 0.54
N VAL A 230 14.52 -11.21 1.71
CA VAL A 230 13.86 -12.33 2.37
C VAL A 230 12.56 -12.78 1.68
N LEU A 231 12.01 -11.97 0.77
CA LEU A 231 10.77 -12.30 0.05
C LEU A 231 11.06 -13.26 -1.12
N PRO A 232 10.29 -14.35 -1.27
CA PRO A 232 10.48 -15.24 -2.41
C PRO A 232 10.04 -14.55 -3.71
N PRO A 233 10.65 -14.90 -4.86
CA PRO A 233 10.23 -14.37 -6.15
C PRO A 233 8.86 -14.93 -6.59
N HIS A 234 8.43 -16.04 -5.97
CA HIS A 234 7.20 -16.74 -6.31
C HIS A 234 6.46 -17.22 -5.06
N TYR A 235 5.13 -17.11 -5.09
CA TYR A 235 4.23 -17.55 -4.02
C TYR A 235 3.38 -18.74 -4.44
N THR A 236 2.75 -19.44 -3.49
CA THR A 236 1.79 -20.47 -3.85
C THR A 236 0.43 -19.85 -4.22
N ARG A 237 -0.30 -20.46 -5.17
CA ARG A 237 -1.66 -20.01 -5.51
C ARG A 237 -2.60 -19.93 -4.29
N PRO A 238 -2.62 -20.89 -3.34
CA PRO A 238 -3.40 -20.76 -2.11
C PRO A 238 -3.05 -19.53 -1.28
N ASP A 239 -1.77 -19.18 -1.16
CA ASP A 239 -1.34 -18.03 -0.34
C ASP A 239 -1.68 -16.69 -1.00
N VAL A 240 -1.51 -16.60 -2.32
CA VAL A 240 -1.97 -15.46 -3.11
C VAL A 240 -3.47 -15.27 -3.00
N THR A 241 -4.24 -16.35 -3.19
CA THR A 241 -5.72 -16.33 -3.07
C THR A 241 -6.12 -15.93 -1.66
N PHE A 242 -5.42 -16.45 -0.65
CA PHE A 242 -5.64 -16.08 0.74
C PHE A 242 -5.47 -14.58 0.91
N ASN A 243 -4.37 -13.99 0.43
CA ASN A 243 -4.09 -12.57 0.61
C ASN A 243 -5.10 -11.67 -0.14
N MET A 244 -5.49 -12.05 -1.36
CA MET A 244 -6.52 -11.35 -2.14
C MET A 244 -7.87 -11.29 -1.42
N GLN A 245 -8.26 -12.35 -0.72
CA GLN A 245 -9.49 -12.33 0.09
C GLN A 245 -9.40 -11.30 1.23
N ARG A 246 -8.25 -11.20 1.89
CA ARG A 246 -8.07 -10.31 3.06
C ARG A 246 -7.97 -8.86 2.63
N ILE A 247 -7.22 -8.56 1.56
CA ILE A 247 -7.10 -7.19 1.07
C ILE A 247 -8.42 -6.64 0.52
N ALA A 248 -9.32 -7.49 0.00
CA ALA A 248 -10.67 -7.07 -0.41
C ALA A 248 -11.55 -6.70 0.79
N LEU A 249 -11.36 -7.37 1.94
CA LEU A 249 -12.17 -7.17 3.15
C LEU A 249 -11.62 -6.06 4.04
N LEU A 250 -10.30 -5.88 4.09
CA LEU A 250 -9.63 -5.01 5.05
C LEU A 250 -10.11 -3.54 5.00
N PRO A 251 -10.23 -2.88 3.82
CA PRO A 251 -10.71 -1.51 3.75
C PRO A 251 -12.12 -1.33 4.32
N VAL A 252 -13.01 -2.28 4.04
CA VAL A 252 -14.40 -2.27 4.52
C VAL A 252 -14.45 -2.57 6.02
N ALA A 253 -13.66 -3.53 6.50
CA ALA A 253 -13.60 -3.91 7.90
C ALA A 253 -13.12 -2.75 8.79
N LEU A 254 -12.04 -2.06 8.38
CA LEU A 254 -11.51 -0.91 9.11
C LEU A 254 -12.37 0.35 8.98
N GLY A 255 -13.22 0.42 7.96
CA GLY A 255 -14.15 1.53 7.76
C GLY A 255 -15.50 1.40 8.46
N THR A 256 -15.86 0.20 8.92
CA THR A 256 -17.17 -0.08 9.51
C THR A 256 -17.21 0.30 10.99
N SER A 257 -18.25 1.04 11.40
CA SER A 257 -18.52 1.40 12.80
C SER A 257 -19.89 0.83 13.24
N PRO A 258 -19.98 0.16 14.41
CA PRO A 258 -18.87 -0.14 15.32
C PRO A 258 -17.89 -1.17 14.70
N PRO A 259 -16.59 -1.13 15.06
CA PRO A 259 -15.61 -2.11 14.56
C PRO A 259 -15.96 -3.54 14.96
N ASP A 260 -15.90 -4.48 14.01
CA ASP A 260 -15.99 -5.92 14.26
C ASP A 260 -14.57 -6.48 14.50
N PRO A 261 -14.22 -6.85 15.75
CA PRO A 261 -12.86 -7.29 16.07
C PRO A 261 -12.44 -8.57 15.35
N GLU A 262 -13.35 -9.53 15.19
CA GLU A 262 -13.04 -10.82 14.56
C GLU A 262 -12.84 -10.65 13.05
N LEU A 263 -13.69 -9.85 12.41
CA LEU A 263 -13.53 -9.53 10.99
C LEU A 263 -12.21 -8.80 10.72
N ILE A 264 -11.87 -7.79 11.54
CA ILE A 264 -10.62 -7.04 11.38
C ILE A 264 -9.41 -7.95 11.63
N HIS A 265 -9.45 -8.79 12.67
CA HIS A 265 -8.37 -9.74 12.97
C HIS A 265 -8.10 -10.68 11.80
N LEU A 266 -9.16 -11.25 11.21
CA LEU A 266 -9.06 -12.12 10.04
C LEU A 266 -8.59 -11.38 8.79
N ALA A 267 -9.05 -10.15 8.58
CA ALA A 267 -8.67 -9.32 7.44
C ALA A 267 -7.24 -8.78 7.53
N MET A 268 -6.64 -8.70 8.71
CA MET A 268 -5.24 -8.27 8.89
C MET A 268 -4.21 -9.40 8.67
N GLN A 269 -4.64 -10.64 8.43
CA GLN A 269 -3.73 -11.76 8.20
C GLN A 269 -3.04 -11.64 6.84
N ASP A 270 -1.74 -11.92 6.82
CA ASP A 270 -0.91 -11.84 5.62
C ASP A 270 -0.17 -13.16 5.35
N LYS A 271 0.00 -13.45 4.07
CA LYS A 271 0.82 -14.57 3.61
C LYS A 271 1.87 -14.20 2.56
N ILE A 272 1.98 -12.93 2.20
CA ILE A 272 2.88 -12.48 1.14
C ILE A 272 4.21 -12.00 1.72
N HIS A 273 4.23 -11.23 2.80
CA HIS A 273 5.48 -10.62 3.28
C HIS A 273 5.78 -10.91 4.74
N GLN A 274 4.78 -10.92 5.61
CA GLN A 274 4.93 -11.08 7.04
C GLN A 274 5.51 -12.44 7.44
N PRO A 275 5.08 -13.60 6.88
CA PRO A 275 5.67 -14.89 7.26
C PRO A 275 7.17 -14.99 7.01
N TYR A 276 7.66 -14.24 6.01
CA TYR A 276 9.05 -14.19 5.61
C TYR A 276 9.82 -13.17 6.47
N ARG A 277 9.29 -11.95 6.60
CA ARG A 277 9.93 -10.86 7.36
C ARG A 277 9.95 -11.07 8.86
N GLN A 278 8.97 -11.77 9.43
CA GLN A 278 8.94 -12.05 10.86
C GLN A 278 10.16 -12.83 11.36
N THR A 279 10.85 -13.56 10.48
CA THR A 279 12.11 -14.24 10.80
C THR A 279 13.24 -13.26 11.17
N LEU A 280 13.15 -12.00 10.72
CA LEU A 280 14.09 -10.92 11.04
C LEU A 280 13.76 -10.22 12.37
N ILE A 281 12.61 -10.52 12.97
CA ILE A 281 12.07 -9.82 14.13
C ILE A 281 11.79 -10.84 15.22
N PRO A 282 12.77 -11.10 16.09
CA PRO A 282 12.62 -12.04 17.19
C PRO A 282 11.35 -11.77 18.01
N GLY A 283 10.55 -12.82 18.25
CA GLY A 283 9.31 -12.74 19.03
C GLY A 283 8.05 -12.31 18.26
N LEU A 284 8.17 -11.80 17.03
CA LEU A 284 6.98 -11.36 16.26
C LEU A 284 6.02 -12.52 15.96
N SER A 285 6.52 -13.70 15.59
CA SER A 285 5.67 -14.87 15.35
C SER A 285 4.84 -15.23 16.58
N GLU A 286 5.44 -15.18 17.77
CA GLU A 286 4.75 -15.46 19.02
C GLU A 286 3.68 -14.41 19.34
N VAL A 287 3.94 -13.12 19.05
CA VAL A 287 2.94 -12.05 19.18
C VAL A 287 1.74 -12.31 18.27
N VAL A 288 1.98 -12.63 17.00
CA VAL A 288 0.92 -12.88 16.01
C VAL A 288 0.09 -14.11 16.37
N GLU A 289 0.72 -15.18 16.86
CA GLU A 289 0.04 -16.44 17.19
C GLU A 289 -0.67 -16.42 18.55
N SER A 290 -0.17 -15.66 19.53
CA SER A 290 -0.68 -15.67 20.90
C SER A 290 -1.78 -14.64 21.19
N MET A 291 -2.02 -13.69 20.29
CA MET A 291 -2.96 -12.59 20.51
C MET A 291 -4.15 -12.64 19.55
N SER A 292 -5.35 -12.58 20.11
CA SER A 292 -6.62 -12.53 19.37
C SER A 292 -7.63 -11.65 20.10
N PRO A 293 -8.69 -11.16 19.43
CA PRO A 293 -9.73 -10.38 20.10
C PRO A 293 -10.40 -11.14 21.25
N SER A 294 -10.52 -12.47 21.11
CA SER A 294 -11.07 -13.36 22.14
C SER A 294 -10.22 -13.47 23.42
N ASN A 295 -8.92 -13.20 23.35
CA ASN A 295 -8.00 -13.34 24.49
C ASN A 295 -7.34 -12.04 24.95
N GLN A 296 -7.61 -10.91 24.27
CA GLN A 296 -7.12 -9.59 24.60
C GLN A 296 -8.22 -8.54 24.35
N PRO A 297 -8.93 -8.07 25.39
CA PRO A 297 -9.99 -7.09 25.22
C PRO A 297 -9.50 -5.81 24.54
N GLY A 298 -10.27 -5.31 23.56
CA GLY A 298 -9.96 -4.10 22.80
C GLY A 298 -8.95 -4.29 21.66
N PHE A 299 -8.32 -5.46 21.53
CA PHE A 299 -7.42 -5.78 20.43
C PHE A 299 -8.19 -6.14 19.14
N LEU A 300 -7.72 -5.63 18.00
CA LEU A 300 -8.31 -5.91 16.69
C LEU A 300 -7.34 -6.72 15.81
N GLY A 301 -6.05 -6.44 15.89
CA GLY A 301 -5.05 -7.15 15.10
C GLY A 301 -3.66 -6.56 15.25
N VAL A 302 -2.66 -7.31 14.78
CA VAL A 302 -1.26 -6.93 14.83
C VAL A 302 -0.59 -7.30 13.52
N CYS A 303 0.28 -6.44 13.05
CA CYS A 303 1.04 -6.66 11.83
C CYS A 303 2.39 -5.96 11.89
N LEU A 304 3.24 -6.26 10.91
CA LEU A 304 4.46 -5.51 10.70
C LEU A 304 4.18 -4.11 10.12
N SER A 305 4.78 -3.06 10.68
CA SER A 305 4.72 -1.72 10.10
C SER A 305 5.73 -1.62 8.95
N GLY A 306 5.23 -1.60 7.71
CA GLY A 306 6.08 -1.60 6.51
C GLY A 306 7.01 -2.81 6.47
N ALA A 307 8.32 -2.56 6.41
CA ALA A 307 9.37 -3.58 6.43
C ALA A 307 9.85 -3.94 7.85
N GLY A 308 9.36 -3.26 8.89
CA GLY A 308 9.80 -3.43 10.27
C GLY A 308 11.03 -2.60 10.66
N PRO A 309 11.55 -2.80 11.90
CA PRO A 309 11.08 -3.75 12.91
C PRO A 309 9.88 -3.29 13.75
N THR A 310 9.34 -2.09 13.54
CA THR A 310 8.15 -1.63 14.28
C THR A 310 6.97 -2.57 14.06
N ILE A 311 6.30 -2.91 15.15
CA ILE A 311 5.07 -3.71 15.18
C ILE A 311 3.89 -2.75 15.35
N LEU A 312 2.89 -2.87 14.50
CA LEU A 312 1.68 -2.08 14.57
C LEU A 312 0.53 -2.94 15.09
N ALA A 313 -0.07 -2.52 16.20
CA ALA A 313 -1.31 -3.11 16.72
C ALA A 313 -2.47 -2.13 16.54
N LEU A 314 -3.62 -2.64 16.11
CA LEU A 314 -4.88 -1.89 16.04
C LEU A 314 -5.77 -2.28 17.21
N ALA A 315 -6.39 -1.28 17.84
CA ALA A 315 -7.19 -1.47 19.04
C ALA A 315 -8.29 -0.41 19.19
N THR A 316 -9.37 -0.74 19.90
CA THR A 316 -10.41 0.21 20.31
C THR A 316 -10.27 0.67 21.77
N GLY A 317 -9.47 -0.03 22.56
CA GLY A 317 -9.21 0.28 23.97
C GLY A 317 -8.08 -0.58 24.55
N ASN A 318 -7.83 -0.45 25.86
CA ASN A 318 -6.78 -1.20 26.58
C ASN A 318 -5.37 -1.07 25.97
N PHE A 319 -5.06 0.10 25.42
CA PHE A 319 -3.84 0.34 24.62
C PHE A 319 -2.56 -0.04 25.37
N GLU A 320 -2.42 0.39 26.64
CA GLU A 320 -1.25 0.08 27.47
C GLU A 320 -1.12 -1.42 27.77
N ALA A 321 -2.23 -2.11 28.04
CA ALA A 321 -2.20 -3.54 28.32
C ALA A 321 -1.79 -4.34 27.06
N ILE A 322 -2.29 -3.93 25.89
CA ILE A 322 -1.92 -4.52 24.60
C ILE A 322 -0.43 -4.27 24.32
N ALA A 323 0.04 -3.03 24.46
CA ALA A 323 1.45 -2.68 24.25
C ALA A 323 2.37 -3.48 25.19
N ASN A 324 2.06 -3.52 26.48
CA ASN A 324 2.85 -4.25 27.47
C ASN A 324 2.91 -5.76 27.19
N ARG A 325 1.79 -6.37 26.78
CA ARG A 325 1.77 -7.79 26.40
C ARG A 325 2.67 -8.06 25.21
N ILE A 326 2.60 -7.24 24.16
CA ILE A 326 3.48 -7.35 22.99
C ILE A 326 4.94 -7.20 23.41
N ILE A 327 5.27 -6.18 24.20
CA ILE A 327 6.64 -5.92 24.68
C ILE A 327 7.19 -7.11 25.48
N GLN A 328 6.39 -7.71 26.36
CA GLN A 328 6.80 -8.87 27.18
C GLN A 328 7.09 -10.13 26.35
N THR A 329 6.43 -10.27 25.20
CA THR A 329 6.66 -11.39 24.27
C THR A 329 7.95 -11.18 23.45
N LEU A 330 8.41 -9.95 23.26
CA LEU A 330 9.65 -9.69 22.51
C LEU A 330 10.89 -10.02 23.36
N PRO A 331 11.84 -10.82 22.84
CA PRO A 331 13.06 -11.14 23.55
C PRO A 331 13.93 -9.87 23.72
N GLY A 332 14.35 -9.59 24.96
CA GLY A 332 15.16 -8.42 25.32
C GLY A 332 14.46 -7.35 26.17
N ALA A 333 13.15 -7.47 26.42
CA ALA A 333 12.39 -6.57 27.30
C ALA A 333 12.40 -6.96 28.80
N HIS A 334 13.21 -7.95 29.18
CA HIS A 334 13.36 -8.40 30.57
C HIS A 334 14.81 -8.24 31.06
N PRO A 335 15.05 -7.82 32.33
CA PRO A 335 16.35 -8.02 32.96
C PRO A 335 16.66 -9.53 32.98
N PRO A 336 17.95 -9.93 32.87
CA PRO A 336 18.31 -11.33 32.70
C PRO A 336 17.85 -12.15 33.90
N ARG A 337 16.92 -13.08 33.68
CA ARG A 337 16.64 -14.13 34.67
C ARG A 337 17.79 -15.14 34.69
N PRO A 338 18.23 -15.60 35.88
CA PRO A 338 19.27 -16.62 35.97
C PRO A 338 18.78 -17.91 35.28
N ARG A 339 19.61 -18.45 34.39
CA ARG A 339 19.36 -19.73 33.71
C ARG A 339 19.35 -20.85 34.74
N GLY A 340 18.17 -21.34 35.09
CA GLY A 340 18.01 -22.67 35.70
C GLY A 340 18.27 -23.77 34.67
N PRO A 341 18.62 -25.00 35.10
CA PRO A 341 19.04 -26.06 34.20
C PRO A 341 17.88 -26.50 33.29
N ALA A 342 18.24 -26.83 32.05
CA ALA A 342 17.33 -27.25 30.98
C ALA A 342 16.47 -28.45 31.40
N ALA A 343 15.15 -28.26 31.39
CA ALA A 343 14.19 -29.35 31.51
C ALA A 343 13.88 -29.91 30.10
N ALA A 344 13.98 -31.23 29.98
CA ALA A 344 13.82 -31.98 28.75
C ALA A 344 12.44 -31.81 28.10
N LEU A 345 12.42 -31.67 26.78
CA LEU A 345 11.24 -31.73 25.92
C LEU A 345 10.59 -33.12 26.01
N HIS A 346 9.29 -33.14 26.31
CA HIS A 346 8.42 -34.30 26.08
C HIS A 346 7.35 -33.95 25.04
N PRO A 347 6.93 -34.92 24.19
CA PRO A 347 5.99 -34.68 23.11
C PRO A 347 4.57 -34.43 23.63
N PRO A 348 3.71 -33.73 22.87
CA PRO A 348 2.43 -33.24 23.37
C PRO A 348 1.42 -34.39 23.51
N ARG A 349 0.70 -34.42 24.65
CA ARG A 349 -0.51 -35.22 24.80
C ARG A 349 -1.71 -34.40 24.33
N CYS A 350 -2.31 -34.87 23.24
CA CYS A 350 -3.55 -34.39 22.66
C CYS A 350 -4.69 -34.44 23.71
N ARG A 351 -5.40 -33.33 23.93
CA ARG A 351 -6.71 -33.33 24.60
C ARG A 351 -7.76 -32.80 23.64
N THR A 352 -8.49 -33.76 23.09
CA THR A 352 -9.71 -33.63 22.30
C THR A 352 -10.86 -33.12 23.17
N SER A 353 -11.21 -31.84 23.09
CA SER A 353 -12.57 -31.37 23.42
C SER A 353 -12.94 -29.95 22.97
N ALA A 354 -12.04 -29.16 22.39
CA ALA A 354 -12.35 -27.80 21.87
C ALA A 354 -12.58 -27.72 20.34
N LEU A 355 -12.55 -28.85 19.63
CA LEU A 355 -12.79 -28.89 18.17
C LEU A 355 -14.28 -28.91 17.76
N ALA A 356 -15.21 -29.16 18.69
CA ALA A 356 -16.61 -29.38 18.33
C ALA A 356 -17.41 -28.07 18.09
N ALA A 357 -17.04 -26.96 18.75
CA ALA A 357 -17.76 -25.69 18.61
C ALA A 357 -17.32 -24.87 17.39
N VAL A 358 -16.03 -24.94 17.01
CA VAL A 358 -15.48 -24.29 15.80
C VAL A 358 -15.97 -25.00 14.53
N ALA A 359 -16.25 -26.30 14.60
CA ALA A 359 -16.81 -27.06 13.48
C ALA A 359 -18.26 -26.66 13.14
N ALA A 360 -19.05 -26.20 14.12
CA ALA A 360 -20.47 -25.90 13.90
C ALA A 360 -20.70 -24.57 13.15
N ALA A 361 -19.91 -23.53 13.41
CA ALA A 361 -20.03 -22.25 12.72
C ALA A 361 -19.43 -22.29 11.30
N ALA A 362 -18.30 -22.99 11.13
CA ALA A 362 -17.74 -23.29 9.81
C ALA A 362 -18.67 -24.17 8.96
N ALA A 363 -19.43 -25.09 9.59
CA ALA A 363 -20.41 -25.92 8.91
C ALA A 363 -21.60 -25.12 8.36
N VAL A 364 -22.02 -24.01 8.97
CA VAL A 364 -23.17 -23.22 8.46
C VAL A 364 -22.79 -22.39 7.22
N ALA A 365 -21.60 -21.77 7.21
CA ALA A 365 -21.08 -21.07 6.03
C ALA A 365 -20.70 -22.05 4.90
N ALA A 366 -20.11 -23.20 5.25
CA ALA A 366 -19.84 -24.28 4.30
C ALA A 366 -21.13 -24.94 3.79
N ALA A 367 -22.19 -25.04 4.62
CA ALA A 367 -23.49 -25.56 4.19
C ALA A 367 -24.24 -24.60 3.27
N ALA A 368 -24.11 -23.28 3.44
CA ALA A 368 -24.67 -22.30 2.51
C ALA A 368 -23.97 -22.36 1.14
N ALA A 369 -22.64 -22.49 1.12
CA ALA A 369 -21.86 -22.71 -0.10
C ALA A 369 -22.12 -24.09 -0.74
N ALA A 370 -22.27 -25.14 0.07
CA ALA A 370 -22.56 -26.49 -0.38
C ALA A 370 -24.01 -26.65 -0.84
N ALA A 371 -24.98 -25.94 -0.27
CA ALA A 371 -26.37 -25.93 -0.72
C ALA A 371 -26.51 -25.19 -2.05
N ALA A 372 -25.77 -24.09 -2.26
CA ALA A 372 -25.68 -23.43 -3.56
C ALA A 372 -25.01 -24.33 -4.62
N ALA A 373 -23.96 -25.07 -4.24
CA ALA A 373 -23.31 -26.06 -5.11
C ALA A 373 -24.18 -27.30 -5.37
N ALA A 374 -24.94 -27.77 -4.38
CA ALA A 374 -25.84 -28.91 -4.50
C ALA A 374 -27.11 -28.59 -5.30
N ALA A 375 -27.64 -27.36 -5.19
CA ALA A 375 -28.71 -26.87 -6.05
C ALA A 375 -28.25 -26.76 -7.52
N ALA A 376 -26.99 -26.37 -7.75
CA ALA A 376 -26.38 -26.39 -9.09
C ALA A 376 -26.10 -27.83 -9.59
N ALA A 377 -25.75 -28.76 -8.71
CA ALA A 377 -25.51 -30.16 -9.04
C ALA A 377 -26.80 -30.96 -9.28
N ALA A 378 -27.90 -30.64 -8.59
CA ALA A 378 -29.19 -31.32 -8.71
C ALA A 378 -29.89 -31.06 -10.06
N ALA A 379 -29.42 -30.07 -10.84
CA ALA A 379 -29.92 -29.76 -12.18
C ALA A 379 -29.06 -30.35 -13.32
N ALA A 380 -27.95 -31.04 -13.01
CA ALA A 380 -27.00 -31.52 -14.02
C ALA A 380 -27.10 -33.04 -14.22
N ALA A 381 -27.51 -33.47 -15.42
CA ALA A 381 -27.34 -34.85 -15.86
C ALA A 381 -25.84 -35.22 -15.87
N PRO A 382 -25.46 -36.49 -15.65
CA PRO A 382 -24.06 -36.89 -15.57
C PRO A 382 -23.34 -36.61 -16.88
N LEU A 383 -22.44 -35.62 -16.89
CA LEU A 383 -21.56 -35.35 -18.01
C LEU A 383 -20.40 -36.35 -18.00
N PRO A 384 -19.91 -36.78 -19.19
CA PRO A 384 -18.76 -37.67 -19.29
C PRO A 384 -17.50 -37.05 -18.64
N PRO A 385 -16.53 -37.87 -18.21
CA PRO A 385 -15.33 -37.38 -17.54
C PRO A 385 -14.59 -36.39 -18.44
N LEU A 386 -14.42 -35.16 -17.92
CA LEU A 386 -13.73 -34.09 -18.63
C LEU A 386 -12.24 -34.45 -18.80
N PRO A 387 -11.64 -34.16 -19.98
CA PRO A 387 -10.21 -34.31 -20.17
C PRO A 387 -9.43 -33.45 -19.15
N PRO A 388 -8.16 -33.77 -18.84
CA PRO A 388 -7.38 -33.05 -17.84
C PRO A 388 -7.36 -31.55 -18.15
N SER A 389 -7.86 -30.75 -17.21
CA SER A 389 -7.97 -29.30 -17.37
C SER A 389 -6.58 -28.68 -17.37
N ARG A 390 -6.08 -28.32 -18.55
CA ARG A 390 -4.88 -27.50 -18.68
C ARG A 390 -5.28 -26.05 -18.41
N SER A 391 -4.78 -25.46 -17.33
CA SER A 391 -4.99 -24.03 -17.05
C SER A 391 -4.47 -23.21 -18.23
N LEU A 392 -5.30 -22.30 -18.75
CA LEU A 392 -4.89 -21.31 -19.75
C LEU A 392 -3.97 -20.25 -19.16
N VAL A 393 -4.09 -20.01 -17.86
CA VAL A 393 -3.22 -19.11 -17.12
C VAL A 393 -1.91 -19.85 -16.83
N PRO A 394 -0.75 -19.34 -17.30
CA PRO A 394 0.54 -19.93 -17.03
C PRO A 394 0.82 -20.00 -15.53
N PRO A 395 1.40 -21.11 -15.01
CA PRO A 395 1.67 -21.23 -13.57
C PRO A 395 2.52 -20.08 -13.01
N PHE A 396 3.48 -19.55 -13.78
CA PHE A 396 4.39 -18.51 -13.32
C PHE A 396 3.69 -17.16 -13.04
N ILE A 397 2.66 -16.79 -13.81
CA ILE A 397 2.00 -15.48 -13.62
C ILE A 397 1.14 -15.45 -12.36
N LEU A 398 0.61 -16.60 -11.93
CA LEU A 398 -0.15 -16.75 -10.69
C LEU A 398 0.71 -16.52 -9.45
N THR A 399 2.03 -16.56 -9.62
CA THR A 399 3.00 -16.48 -8.54
C THR A 399 3.92 -15.26 -8.69
N ASP A 400 3.81 -14.52 -9.79
CA ASP A 400 4.61 -13.33 -10.09
C ASP A 400 4.19 -12.15 -9.20
N VAL A 401 5.14 -11.63 -8.41
CA VAL A 401 4.87 -10.60 -7.40
C VAL A 401 4.35 -9.31 -8.03
N SER A 402 4.90 -8.89 -9.18
CA SER A 402 4.47 -7.66 -9.84
C SER A 402 3.01 -7.75 -10.32
N ALA A 403 2.66 -8.87 -10.96
CA ALA A 403 1.28 -9.15 -11.36
C ALA A 403 0.34 -9.28 -10.16
N GLN A 404 0.79 -9.90 -9.06
CA GLN A 404 0.00 -9.99 -7.83
C GLN A 404 -0.24 -8.63 -7.19
N THR A 405 0.79 -7.81 -7.00
CA THR A 405 0.66 -6.46 -6.45
C THR A 405 -0.26 -5.61 -7.31
N PHE A 406 -0.12 -5.68 -8.64
CA PHE A 406 -1.01 -4.99 -9.57
C PHE A 406 -2.49 -5.37 -9.36
N ASN A 407 -2.79 -6.66 -9.22
CA ASN A 407 -4.16 -7.11 -9.00
C ASN A 407 -4.65 -6.78 -7.58
N MET A 408 -3.79 -6.90 -6.55
CA MET A 408 -4.12 -6.54 -5.17
C MET A 408 -4.51 -5.06 -5.05
N GLN A 409 -3.78 -4.17 -5.72
CA GLN A 409 -4.10 -2.74 -5.80
C GLN A 409 -5.54 -2.50 -6.30
N ARG A 410 -5.96 -3.25 -7.32
CA ARG A 410 -7.27 -3.12 -7.96
C ARG A 410 -8.40 -3.73 -7.13
N ILE A 411 -8.12 -4.89 -6.52
CA ILE A 411 -9.05 -5.58 -5.62
C ILE A 411 -9.34 -4.72 -4.37
N ALA A 412 -8.33 -4.10 -3.78
CA ALA A 412 -8.51 -3.21 -2.63
C ALA A 412 -9.38 -1.99 -2.97
N LEU A 413 -9.26 -1.50 -4.21
CA LEU A 413 -9.91 -0.30 -4.67
C LEU A 413 -11.38 -0.51 -5.06
N LEU A 414 -11.69 -1.60 -5.77
CA LEU A 414 -12.99 -1.79 -6.43
C LEU A 414 -14.19 -1.63 -5.48
N PRO A 415 -14.22 -2.24 -4.26
CA PRO A 415 -15.36 -2.08 -3.35
C PRO A 415 -15.60 -0.63 -2.93
N VAL A 416 -14.52 0.13 -2.74
CA VAL A 416 -14.60 1.52 -2.29
C VAL A 416 -14.93 2.45 -3.44
N ALA A 417 -14.34 2.24 -4.63
CA ALA A 417 -14.67 2.99 -5.84
C ALA A 417 -16.15 2.85 -6.21
N LEU A 418 -16.71 1.63 -6.15
CA LEU A 418 -18.15 1.39 -6.37
C LEU A 418 -19.05 2.05 -5.32
N GLY A 419 -18.55 2.31 -4.12
CA GLY A 419 -19.27 2.98 -3.04
C GLY A 419 -19.26 4.51 -3.12
N THR A 420 -18.51 5.11 -4.05
CA THR A 420 -18.45 6.57 -4.22
C THR A 420 -19.74 7.11 -4.85
N SER A 421 -20.13 8.34 -4.48
CA SER A 421 -21.34 9.00 -4.99
C SER A 421 -21.07 10.47 -5.33
N PRO A 422 -21.12 10.87 -6.63
CA PRO A 422 -21.32 9.98 -7.79
C PRO A 422 -20.12 9.03 -7.98
N PRO A 423 -20.32 7.86 -8.60
CA PRO A 423 -19.23 6.92 -8.87
C PRO A 423 -18.20 7.54 -9.82
N ASP A 424 -16.91 7.38 -9.51
CA ASP A 424 -15.81 7.78 -10.39
C ASP A 424 -15.60 6.72 -11.50
N PRO A 425 -15.95 7.04 -12.77
CA PRO A 425 -15.87 6.06 -13.85
C PRO A 425 -14.46 5.59 -14.18
N GLU A 426 -13.47 6.49 -14.14
CA GLU A 426 -12.08 6.17 -14.46
C GLU A 426 -11.47 5.30 -13.37
N LEU A 427 -11.80 5.59 -12.11
CA LEU A 427 -11.35 4.79 -10.97
C LEU A 427 -11.91 3.36 -11.00
N ILE A 428 -13.20 3.21 -11.30
CA ILE A 428 -13.84 1.90 -11.44
C ILE A 428 -13.25 1.13 -12.64
N HIS A 429 -13.07 1.79 -13.78
CA HIS A 429 -12.47 1.19 -14.96
C HIS A 429 -11.09 0.61 -14.66
N LEU A 430 -10.26 1.38 -13.95
CA LEU A 430 -8.92 0.99 -13.58
C LEU A 430 -8.91 -0.16 -12.56
N ALA A 431 -9.84 -0.12 -11.59
CA ALA A 431 -10.04 -1.17 -10.59
C ALA A 431 -10.53 -2.50 -11.20
N MET A 432 -11.12 -2.49 -12.39
CA MET A 432 -11.60 -3.68 -13.09
C MET A 432 -10.54 -4.39 -13.95
N GLN A 433 -9.34 -3.81 -14.10
CA GLN A 433 -8.27 -4.43 -14.89
C GLN A 433 -7.67 -5.66 -14.19
N ASP A 434 -7.15 -6.60 -14.96
CA ASP A 434 -6.60 -7.86 -14.46
C ASP A 434 -5.39 -8.29 -15.28
N LYS A 435 -4.26 -8.61 -14.62
CA LYS A 435 -3.05 -9.15 -15.25
C LYS A 435 -2.91 -10.67 -15.15
N ILE A 436 -3.77 -11.32 -14.37
CA ILE A 436 -3.62 -12.73 -14.00
C ILE A 436 -4.56 -13.62 -14.81
N HIS A 437 -5.86 -13.29 -14.91
CA HIS A 437 -6.83 -14.19 -15.55
C HIS A 437 -7.30 -13.66 -16.90
N GLN A 438 -7.72 -12.40 -16.97
CA GLN A 438 -8.33 -11.83 -18.18
C GLN A 438 -7.46 -11.94 -19.43
N PRO A 439 -6.15 -11.60 -19.42
CA PRO A 439 -5.33 -11.65 -20.65
C PRO A 439 -5.23 -13.05 -21.26
N TYR A 440 -5.29 -14.08 -20.43
CA TYR A 440 -5.15 -15.49 -20.85
C TYR A 440 -6.49 -16.18 -21.14
N ARG A 441 -7.58 -15.67 -20.58
CA ARG A 441 -8.92 -16.24 -20.78
C ARG A 441 -9.73 -15.52 -21.83
N GLN A 442 -9.43 -14.24 -22.11
CA GLN A 442 -10.14 -13.48 -23.14
C GLN A 442 -10.01 -14.11 -24.53
N THR A 443 -8.96 -14.89 -24.78
CA THR A 443 -8.78 -15.66 -26.01
C THR A 443 -9.87 -16.73 -26.23
N LEU A 444 -10.62 -17.10 -25.18
CA LEU A 444 -11.78 -18.00 -25.30
C LEU A 444 -13.02 -17.32 -25.86
N ILE A 445 -13.06 -15.97 -25.85
CA ILE A 445 -14.21 -15.18 -26.31
C ILE A 445 -13.74 -14.33 -27.48
N PRO A 446 -14.02 -14.76 -28.73
CA PRO A 446 -13.64 -14.01 -29.92
C PRO A 446 -14.15 -12.56 -29.86
N GLY A 447 -13.24 -11.59 -29.99
CA GLY A 447 -13.53 -10.16 -29.96
C GLY A 447 -13.45 -9.50 -28.57
N LEU A 448 -13.27 -10.24 -27.47
CA LEU A 448 -13.22 -9.61 -26.15
C LEU A 448 -12.01 -8.69 -25.98
N SER A 449 -10.84 -9.06 -26.51
CA SER A 449 -9.66 -8.17 -26.49
C SER A 449 -9.96 -6.83 -27.19
N GLU A 450 -10.68 -6.85 -28.31
CA GLU A 450 -11.07 -5.65 -29.03
C GLU A 450 -12.07 -4.80 -28.22
N VAL A 451 -13.02 -5.42 -27.51
CA VAL A 451 -13.92 -4.70 -26.59
C VAL A 451 -13.12 -4.04 -25.46
N VAL A 452 -12.21 -4.77 -24.81
CA VAL A 452 -11.40 -4.28 -23.70
C VAL A 452 -10.48 -3.12 -24.13
N GLU A 453 -9.90 -3.20 -25.34
CA GLU A 453 -8.99 -2.18 -25.87
C GLU A 453 -9.74 -0.97 -26.46
N SER A 454 -10.94 -1.15 -27.00
CA SER A 454 -11.67 -0.08 -27.70
C SER A 454 -12.62 0.72 -26.81
N MET A 455 -12.96 0.25 -25.60
CA MET A 455 -13.94 0.89 -24.73
C MET A 455 -13.33 1.37 -23.41
N SER A 456 -13.53 2.65 -23.11
CA SER A 456 -13.14 3.32 -21.87
C SER A 456 -14.22 4.32 -21.45
N PRO A 457 -14.26 4.76 -20.18
CA PRO A 457 -15.20 5.81 -19.76
C PRO A 457 -15.03 7.11 -20.56
N SER A 458 -13.78 7.44 -20.94
CA SER A 458 -13.46 8.59 -21.78
C SER A 458 -14.00 8.54 -23.21
N ASN A 459 -14.25 7.34 -23.78
CA ASN A 459 -14.71 7.18 -25.16
C ASN A 459 -16.11 6.54 -25.32
N GLN A 460 -16.73 6.15 -24.21
CA GLN A 460 -18.08 5.59 -24.17
C GLN A 460 -18.85 6.16 -22.96
N PRO A 461 -19.72 7.15 -23.15
CA PRO A 461 -20.46 7.76 -22.05
C PRO A 461 -21.29 6.75 -21.27
N GLY A 462 -21.20 6.79 -19.93
CA GLY A 462 -21.92 5.89 -19.02
C GLY A 462 -21.28 4.52 -18.83
N PHE A 463 -20.21 4.19 -19.56
CA PHE A 463 -19.46 2.94 -19.38
C PHE A 463 -18.47 3.07 -18.21
N LEU A 464 -18.41 2.05 -17.36
CA LEU A 464 -17.47 1.96 -16.24
C LEU A 464 -16.37 0.94 -16.50
N GLY A 465 -16.68 -0.19 -17.15
CA GLY A 465 -15.67 -1.20 -17.44
C GLY A 465 -16.28 -2.53 -17.85
N VAL A 466 -15.42 -3.44 -18.32
CA VAL A 466 -15.81 -4.78 -18.77
C VAL A 466 -14.79 -5.80 -18.29
N CYS A 467 -15.27 -6.95 -17.82
CA CYS A 467 -14.43 -8.06 -17.41
C CYS A 467 -15.08 -9.41 -17.71
N LEU A 468 -14.30 -10.48 -17.57
CA LEU A 468 -14.83 -11.84 -17.60
C LEU A 468 -15.62 -12.15 -16.34
N SER A 469 -16.80 -12.74 -16.49
CA SER A 469 -17.57 -13.26 -15.36
C SER A 469 -17.19 -14.72 -15.07
N GLY A 470 -16.59 -14.96 -13.89
CA GLY A 470 -16.19 -16.29 -13.44
C GLY A 470 -15.14 -16.96 -14.33
N ALA A 471 -15.51 -18.13 -14.89
CA ALA A 471 -14.65 -18.86 -15.82
C ALA A 471 -14.89 -18.49 -17.31
N GLY A 472 -15.81 -17.56 -17.58
CA GLY A 472 -16.34 -17.31 -18.93
C GLY A 472 -17.41 -18.35 -19.34
N PRO A 473 -17.97 -18.25 -20.56
CA PRO A 473 -17.70 -17.23 -21.58
C PRO A 473 -18.46 -15.90 -21.37
N THR A 474 -19.23 -15.80 -20.29
CA THR A 474 -20.00 -14.59 -19.97
C THR A 474 -19.06 -13.42 -19.66
N ILE A 475 -19.39 -12.25 -20.20
CA ILE A 475 -18.75 -10.98 -19.86
C ILE A 475 -19.68 -10.16 -18.97
N LEU A 476 -19.10 -9.39 -18.06
CA LEU A 476 -19.80 -8.43 -17.23
C LEU A 476 -19.35 -7.02 -17.65
N ALA A 477 -20.30 -6.18 -18.06
CA ALA A 477 -20.06 -4.76 -18.29
C ALA A 477 -20.76 -3.94 -17.20
N LEU A 478 -20.02 -3.04 -16.56
CA LEU A 478 -20.56 -2.09 -15.60
C LEU A 478 -20.84 -0.76 -16.29
N ALA A 479 -21.98 -0.15 -15.97
CA ALA A 479 -22.41 1.12 -16.54
C ALA A 479 -23.29 1.90 -15.56
N THR A 480 -23.25 3.23 -15.62
CA THR A 480 -24.14 4.14 -14.89
C THR A 480 -25.34 4.60 -15.73
N GLY A 481 -25.27 4.42 -17.05
CA GLY A 481 -26.30 4.83 -18.00
C GLY A 481 -25.94 4.40 -19.42
N ASN A 482 -26.70 4.85 -20.42
CA ASN A 482 -26.50 4.52 -21.85
C ASN A 482 -26.39 3.01 -22.13
N PHE A 483 -27.13 2.20 -21.35
CA PHE A 483 -27.03 0.73 -21.38
C PHE A 483 -27.20 0.14 -22.78
N GLU A 484 -28.13 0.67 -23.59
CA GLU A 484 -28.37 0.15 -24.94
C GLU A 484 -27.22 0.46 -25.90
N ALA A 485 -26.66 1.67 -25.85
CA ALA A 485 -25.54 2.06 -26.70
C ALA A 485 -24.30 1.23 -26.38
N ILE A 486 -24.03 1.02 -25.09
CA ILE A 486 -22.94 0.18 -24.59
C ILE A 486 -23.14 -1.27 -25.05
N ALA A 487 -24.33 -1.84 -24.81
CA ALA A 487 -24.65 -3.21 -25.22
C ALA A 487 -24.52 -3.40 -26.73
N ASN A 488 -25.04 -2.47 -27.54
CA ASN A 488 -24.98 -2.54 -29.00
C ASN A 488 -23.53 -2.51 -29.50
N ARG A 489 -22.67 -1.65 -28.93
CA ARG A 489 -21.25 -1.58 -29.27
C ARG A 489 -20.54 -2.90 -28.95
N ILE A 490 -20.80 -3.47 -27.77
CA ILE A 490 -20.24 -4.76 -27.36
C ILE A 490 -20.71 -5.90 -28.28
N ILE A 491 -22.00 -5.96 -28.63
CA ILE A 491 -22.56 -7.00 -29.51
C ILE A 491 -21.98 -6.92 -30.93
N GLN A 492 -21.75 -5.70 -31.45
CA GLN A 492 -21.15 -5.50 -32.77
C GLN A 492 -19.76 -6.15 -32.87
N THR A 493 -18.96 -6.05 -31.80
CA THR A 493 -17.65 -6.70 -31.70
C THR A 493 -17.77 -8.20 -31.40
N LEU A 494 -18.60 -8.58 -30.43
CA LEU A 494 -18.82 -9.96 -29.99
C LEU A 494 -19.95 -10.63 -30.78
N LYS A 495 -19.74 -10.89 -32.07
CA LYS A 495 -20.76 -11.49 -32.96
C LYS A 495 -21.42 -12.73 -32.34
N GLY A 496 -22.76 -12.76 -32.32
CA GLY A 496 -23.54 -13.89 -31.80
C GLY A 496 -23.79 -13.87 -30.29
N THR A 497 -23.48 -12.77 -29.60
CA THR A 497 -23.67 -12.62 -28.15
C THR A 497 -25.09 -12.18 -27.81
N GLN A 498 -25.68 -12.82 -26.79
CA GLN A 498 -26.94 -12.39 -26.17
C GLN A 498 -26.64 -11.51 -24.96
N VAL A 499 -27.37 -10.40 -24.79
CA VAL A 499 -27.23 -9.51 -23.63
C VAL A 499 -28.38 -9.74 -22.66
N LEU A 500 -28.04 -10.13 -21.45
CA LEU A 500 -28.96 -10.13 -20.29
C LEU A 500 -28.76 -8.81 -19.55
N ARG A 501 -29.84 -8.04 -19.43
CA ARG A 501 -29.84 -6.72 -18.78
C ARG A 501 -30.16 -6.83 -17.30
#